data_AF-A0A953SYJ5-F1
#
_entry.id   AF-A0A953SYJ5-F1
#
_cell.length_a   1.000
_cell.length_b   1.000
_cell.length_c   1.000
_cell.angle_alpha   90.00
_cell.angle_beta   90.00
_cell.angle_gamma   90.00
#
_symmetry.space_group_name_H-M   'P 1'
#
loop_
_entity.id
_entity.type
_entity.pdbx_description
1 polymer ?
#
loop_
_entity_poly.entity_id
_entity_poly.type
_entity_poly.pdbx_seq_one_letter_code
_entity_poly.pdbx_strand_id
1 'polypeptide(L)' 'MKNIKLFLLYGITIVAIIAVIIWDQYMQEWLALQPDGGEQVMRTDLFVIYPVITTLVVLSVYHLFKKKSP' A
#
# COMPACT_ATOMS: atom_id res chain seq x y z
N MET A 1 -2.71 -25.51 -5.83
CA MET A 1 -2.49 -24.14 -6.37
C MET A 1 -3.23 -23.01 -5.65
N LYS A 2 -4.53 -23.15 -5.28
CA LYS A 2 -5.32 -22.07 -4.63
C LYS A 2 -4.69 -21.49 -3.35
N ASN A 3 -4.12 -22.35 -2.50
CA ASN A 3 -3.50 -21.92 -1.23
C ASN A 3 -2.21 -21.11 -1.44
N ILE A 4 -1.42 -21.43 -2.47
CA ILE A 4 -0.24 -20.67 -2.87
C ILE A 4 -0.62 -19.26 -3.37
N LYS A 5 -1.69 -19.15 -4.16
CA LYS A 5 -2.17 -17.84 -4.65
C LYS A 5 -2.60 -16.92 -3.50
N LEU A 6 -3.30 -17.46 -2.51
CA LEU A 6 -3.71 -16.71 -1.31
C LEU A 6 -2.53 -16.33 -0.43
N PHE A 7 -1.58 -17.25 -0.24
CA PHE A 7 -0.35 -16.97 0.50
C PHE A 7 0.45 -15.82 -0.15
N LEU A 8 0.60 -15.86 -1.49
CA LEU A 8 1.24 -14.79 -2.25
C LEU A 8 0.47 -13.46 -2.15
N LEU A 9 -0.87 -13.49 -2.28
CA LEU A 9 -1.69 -12.29 -2.15
C LEU A 9 -1.47 -11.61 -0.78
N TYR A 10 -1.55 -12.37 0.32
CA TYR A 10 -1.34 -11.83 1.65
C TYR A 10 0.10 -11.37 1.87
N GLY A 11 1.09 -12.14 1.43
CA GLY A 11 2.50 -11.77 1.51
C GLY A 11 2.80 -10.46 0.77
N ILE A 12 2.35 -10.35 -0.48
CA ILE A 12 2.51 -9.13 -1.29
C ILE A 12 1.79 -7.95 -0.64
N THR A 13 0.58 -8.17 -0.11
CA THR A 13 -0.19 -7.10 0.56
C THR A 13 0.57 -6.57 1.79
N ILE A 14 1.12 -7.43 2.63
CA ILE A 14 1.91 -7.03 3.80
C ILE A 14 3.17 -6.27 3.38
N VAL A 15 3.93 -6.81 2.41
CA VAL A 15 5.15 -6.16 1.91
C VAL A 15 4.84 -4.79 1.32
N ALA A 16 3.75 -4.65 0.55
CA ALA A 16 3.35 -3.39 -0.04
C ALA A 16 2.95 -2.35 1.03
N ILE A 17 2.25 -2.76 2.09
CA ILE A 17 1.92 -1.87 3.21
C ILE A 17 3.20 -1.36 3.89
N ILE A 18 4.16 -2.25 4.18
CA ILE A 18 5.44 -1.88 4.79
C ILE A 18 6.20 -0.92 3.89
N ALA A 19 6.27 -1.20 2.58
CA ALA A 19 6.95 -0.34 1.62
C ALA A 19 6.35 1.07 1.56
N VAL A 20 5.03 1.20 1.67
CA VAL A 20 4.35 2.51 1.69
C VAL A 20 4.66 3.29 2.96
N ILE A 21 4.71 2.63 4.11
CA ILE A 21 5.08 3.29 5.37
C ILE A 21 6.52 3.82 5.28
N ILE A 22 7.45 2.99 4.80
CA ILE A 22 8.85 3.39 4.61
C ILE A 22 8.94 4.56 3.62
N TRP A 23 8.26 4.46 2.47
CA TRP A 23 8.24 5.52 1.47
C TRP A 23 7.71 6.83 2.04
N ASP A 24 6.63 6.80 2.81
CA ASP A 24 6.05 8.01 3.38
C ASP A 24 6.99 8.67 4.40
N GLN A 25 7.72 7.87 5.21
CA GLN A 25 8.76 8.39 6.09
C GLN A 25 9.87 9.09 5.30
N TYR A 26 10.41 8.45 4.26
CA TYR A 26 11.41 9.07 3.38
C TYR A 26 10.89 10.35 2.72
N MET A 27 9.63 10.35 2.26
CA MET A 27 9.03 11.53 1.64
C MET A 27 8.84 12.67 2.64
N GLN A 28 8.46 12.39 3.88
CA GLN A 28 8.36 13.41 4.92
C GLN A 28 9.72 14.01 5.27
N GLU A 29 10.75 13.18 5.43
CA GLU A 29 12.13 13.64 5.65
C GLU A 29 12.62 14.50 4.48
N TRP A 30 12.35 14.07 3.25
CA TRP A 30 12.75 14.81 2.06
C TRP A 30 11.98 16.13 1.91
N LEU A 31 10.68 16.16 2.20
CA LEU A 31 9.86 17.38 2.17
C LEU A 31 10.32 18.41 3.21
N ALA A 32 10.76 17.95 4.39
CA ALA A 32 11.30 18.82 5.42
C ALA A 32 12.60 19.54 5.00
N LEU A 33 13.32 19.01 4.00
CA LEU A 33 14.52 19.63 3.43
C LEU A 33 14.20 20.59 2.27
N GLN A 34 12.96 20.66 1.79
CA GLN A 34 12.57 21.55 0.70
C GLN A 34 12.28 22.97 1.21
N PRO A 35 12.48 24.00 0.36
CA PRO A 35 12.01 25.35 0.64
C PRO A 35 10.50 25.35 0.93
N ASP A 36 10.07 26.19 1.87
CA ASP A 36 8.67 26.34 2.28
C ASP A 36 8.00 25.01 2.69
N GLY A 37 8.78 24.06 3.21
CA GLY A 37 8.27 22.74 3.64
C GLY A 37 7.72 21.88 2.50
N GLY A 38 8.04 22.23 1.24
CA GLY A 38 7.60 21.48 0.06
C GLY A 38 6.13 21.69 -0.30
N GLU A 39 5.49 22.80 0.07
CA GLU A 39 4.08 23.10 -0.30
C GLU A 39 3.81 23.03 -1.81
N GLN A 40 4.82 23.32 -2.63
CA GLN A 40 4.71 23.27 -4.10
C GLN A 40 4.97 21.88 -4.68
N VAL A 41 5.36 20.89 -3.86
CA VAL A 41 5.63 19.54 -4.33
C VAL A 41 4.31 18.79 -4.54
N MET A 42 4.04 18.45 -5.80
CA MET A 42 2.91 17.59 -6.15
C MET A 42 3.23 16.12 -5.87
N ARG A 43 2.53 15.51 -4.90
CA ARG A 43 2.63 14.08 -4.54
C ARG A 43 1.88 13.17 -5.51
N THR A 44 2.34 13.10 -6.76
CA THR A 44 1.74 12.25 -7.81
C THR A 44 1.83 10.75 -7.48
N ASP A 45 2.83 10.35 -6.69
CA ASP A 45 3.02 9.00 -6.18
C ASP A 45 1.80 8.48 -5.41
N LEU A 46 1.13 9.34 -4.63
CA LEU A 46 -0.03 8.96 -3.83
C LEU A 46 -1.21 8.49 -4.70
N PHE A 47 -1.38 9.06 -5.89
CA PHE A 47 -2.41 8.64 -6.85
C PHE A 47 -2.17 7.25 -7.44
N VAL A 48 -0.94 6.74 -7.37
CA VAL A 48 -0.60 5.39 -7.82
C VAL A 48 -0.61 4.43 -6.64
N ILE A 49 0.00 4.83 -5.52
CA ILE A 49 0.16 4.01 -4.33
C ILE A 49 -1.20 3.68 -3.71
N TYR A 50 -2.08 4.66 -3.51
CA TYR A 50 -3.35 4.42 -2.81
C TYR A 50 -4.25 3.43 -3.55
N PRO A 51 -4.55 3.57 -4.86
CA PRO A 51 -5.39 2.59 -5.56
C PRO A 51 -4.82 1.16 -5.53
N VAL A 52 -3.50 1.01 -5.63
CA VAL A 52 -2.83 -0.31 -5.58
C VAL A 52 -3.00 -0.94 -4.20
N ILE A 53 -2.66 -0.22 -3.13
CA ILE A 53 -2.79 -0.74 -1.77
C ILE A 53 -4.24 -1.03 -1.42
N THR A 54 -5.16 -0.12 -1.75
CA THR A 54 -6.59 -0.32 -1.51
C THR A 54 -7.08 -1.59 -2.22
N THR A 55 -6.68 -1.81 -3.47
CA THR A 55 -7.05 -3.03 -4.22
C THR A 55 -6.50 -4.28 -3.54
N LEU A 56 -5.23 -4.30 -3.15
CA LEU A 56 -4.61 -5.44 -2.48
C LEU A 56 -5.27 -5.77 -1.13
N VAL A 57 -5.56 -4.74 -0.34
CA VAL A 57 -6.25 -4.87 0.95
C VAL A 57 -7.67 -5.38 0.74
N VAL A 58 -8.45 -4.78 -0.18
CA VAL A 58 -9.83 -5.20 -0.48
C VAL A 58 -9.86 -6.64 -0.95
N LEU A 59 -8.98 -7.04 -1.86
CA LEU A 59 -8.91 -8.43 -2.34
C LEU A 59 -8.50 -9.40 -1.24
N SER A 60 -7.56 -9.01 -0.39
CA SER A 60 -7.12 -9.83 0.75
C SER A 60 -8.27 -10.04 1.75
N VAL A 61 -8.94 -8.96 2.12
CA VAL A 61 -10.10 -8.96 3.03
C VAL A 61 -11.25 -9.77 2.44
N TYR A 62 -11.58 -9.55 1.17
CA TYR A 62 -12.64 -10.29 0.48
C TYR A 62 -12.41 -11.81 0.52
N HIS A 63 -11.17 -12.26 0.31
CA HIS A 63 -10.86 -13.68 0.36
C HIS A 63 -10.91 -14.27 1.77
N LEU A 64 -10.59 -13.49 2.81
CA LEU A 64 -10.74 -13.91 4.20
C LEU A 64 -12.20 -14.17 4.55
N PHE A 65 -13.11 -13.29 4.11
CA PHE A 65 -14.54 -13.41 4.40
C PHE A 65 -15.27 -14.40 3.48
N LYS A 66 -14.88 -14.52 2.21
CA LYS A 66 -15.47 -15.50 1.27
C LYS A 66 -15.27 -16.95 1.70
N LYS A 67 -14.24 -17.26 2.47
CA LYS A 67 -14.00 -18.62 2.99
C LYS A 67 -15.06 -19.04 4.04
N LYS A 68 -15.91 -18.13 4.51
CA LYS A 68 -16.87 -18.34 5.61
C LYS A 68 -18.34 -18.31 5.17
N SER A 69 -18.64 -18.47 3.88
CA SER A 69 -20.02 -18.74 3.43
C SER A 69 -20.26 -20.26 3.43
N PRO A 70 -21.27 -20.77 4.14
CA PRO A 70 -21.63 -22.19 4.15
C PRO A 70 -21.99 -22.72 2.76
#